data_AF-A0A151BG03-F1
#
_entry.id   AF-A0A151BG03-F1
#
_cell.length_a   1.000
_cell.length_b   1.000
_cell.length_c   1.000
_cell.angle_alpha   90.00
_cell.angle_beta   90.00
_cell.angle_gamma   90.00
#
_symmetry.space_group_name_H-M   'P 1'
#
loop_
_entity.id
_entity.type
_entity.pdbx_description
1 polymer ?
#
loop_
_entity_poly.entity_id
_entity_poly.type
_entity_poly.pdbx_seq_one_letter_code
_entity_poly.pdbx_strand_id
1 'polypeptide(L)' 'MGVKKVTGAKSVRQIAEERVAKKFPNLEVLNSYEVAADGRYRWFEVILADPHHPAIRNDPKTNWICGKGRGEK' A
#
# COMPACT_ATOMS: atom_id res chain seq x y z
N MET A 1 6.20 30.21 18.40
CA MET A 1 5.87 28.83 17.99
C MET A 1 6.37 28.60 16.57
N GLY A 2 7.25 27.63 16.33
CA GLY A 2 7.86 27.38 15.01
C GLY A 2 7.01 26.44 14.14
N VAL A 3 6.42 26.96 13.07
CA VAL A 3 5.49 26.22 12.19
C VAL A 3 6.18 25.68 10.92
N LYS A 4 7.26 26.31 10.47
CA LYS A 4 7.83 26.09 9.12
C LYS A 4 8.73 24.86 8.95
N LYS A 5 9.17 24.21 10.03
CA LYS A 5 10.13 23.09 10.00
C LYS A 5 9.54 21.75 10.45
N VAL A 6 8.21 21.67 10.61
CA VAL A 6 7.54 20.43 10.98
C VAL A 6 7.48 19.53 9.75
N THR A 7 8.29 18.48 9.74
CA THR A 7 8.25 17.44 8.70
C THR A 7 7.15 16.43 9.01
N GLY A 8 6.52 15.88 7.98
CA GLY A 8 5.55 14.80 8.17
C GLY A 8 6.19 13.58 8.84
N ALA A 9 5.46 12.96 9.78
CA ALA A 9 5.95 11.77 10.47
C ALA A 9 6.00 10.52 9.58
N LYS A 10 5.18 10.48 8.52
CA LYS A 10 5.09 9.37 7.56
C LYS A 10 5.93 9.66 6.32
N SER A 11 6.51 8.62 5.75
CA SER A 11 7.18 8.71 4.46
C SER A 11 6.17 8.97 3.32
N VAL A 12 6.62 9.66 2.26
CA VAL A 12 5.77 9.93 1.08
C VAL A 12 5.28 8.62 0.44
N ARG A 13 6.12 7.58 0.45
CA ARG A 13 5.79 6.23 0.02
C ARG A 13 4.64 5.62 0.82
N GLN A 14 4.71 5.68 2.15
CA GLN A 14 3.65 5.17 3.02
C GLN A 14 2.33 5.94 2.78
N ILE A 15 2.41 7.25 2.56
CA ILE A 15 1.24 8.06 2.21
C ILE A 15 0.63 7.62 0.87
N ALA A 16 1.45 7.26 -0.12
CA ALA A 16 0.97 6.73 -1.40
C ALA A 16 0.27 5.37 -1.24
N GLU A 17 0.87 4.44 -0.49
CA GLU A 17 0.29 3.12 -0.19
C GLU A 17 -1.06 3.26 0.53
N GLU A 18 -1.14 4.11 1.57
CA GLU A 18 -2.38 4.36 2.32
C GLU A 18 -3.48 4.98 1.45
N ARG A 19 -3.13 5.89 0.53
CA ARG A 19 -4.09 6.47 -0.43
C ARG A 19 -4.67 5.41 -1.35
N VAL A 20 -3.85 4.48 -1.85
CA VAL A 20 -4.29 3.38 -2.72
C VAL A 20 -5.14 2.38 -1.94
N ALA A 21 -4.72 1.97 -0.73
CA ALA A 21 -5.49 1.08 0.14
C ALA A 21 -6.87 1.66 0.48
N LYS A 22 -6.97 2.97 0.69
CA LYS A 22 -8.26 3.65 0.90
C LYS A 22 -9.13 3.66 -0.36
N LYS A 23 -8.52 3.72 -1.54
CA LYS A 23 -9.24 3.72 -2.83
C LYS A 23 -9.77 2.33 -3.21
N PHE A 24 -9.00 1.29 -2.92
CA PHE A 24 -9.32 -0.11 -3.24
C PHE A 24 -9.34 -0.97 -1.96
N PRO A 25 -10.40 -0.89 -1.15
CA PRO A 25 -10.46 -1.59 0.15
C PRO A 25 -10.61 -3.12 0.03
N ASN A 26 -10.96 -3.61 -1.16
CA ASN A 26 -11.08 -5.04 -1.48
C ASN A 26 -9.75 -5.70 -1.87
N LEU A 27 -8.69 -4.90 -2.05
CA LEU A 27 -7.36 -5.37 -2.44
C LEU A 27 -6.37 -5.10 -1.31
N GLU A 28 -5.37 -5.97 -1.18
CA GLU A 28 -4.31 -5.84 -0.19
C GLU A 28 -3.04 -5.26 -0.83
N VAL A 29 -2.46 -4.26 -0.16
CA VAL A 29 -1.18 -3.66 -0.59
C VAL A 29 -0.03 -4.56 -0.17
N LEU A 30 0.78 -4.98 -1.14
CA LEU A 30 1.97 -5.78 -0.89
C LEU A 30 3.21 -4.92 -0.74
N ASN A 31 3.44 -4.06 -1.73
CA ASN A 31 4.63 -3.23 -1.77
C ASN A 31 4.45 -2.04 -2.72
N SER A 32 5.42 -1.14 -2.74
CA SER A 32 5.49 -0.06 -3.71
C SER A 32 6.92 0.27 -4.13
N TYR A 33 7.08 0.95 -5.25
CA TYR A 33 8.35 1.49 -5.70
C TYR A 33 8.19 2.87 -6.34
N GLU A 34 9.24 3.68 -6.25
CA GLU A 34 9.30 5.00 -6.87
C GLU A 34 9.62 4.84 -8.36
N VAL A 35 8.83 5.49 -9.20
CA VAL A 35 8.96 5.42 -10.67
C VAL A 35 9.60 6.68 -11.21
N ALA A 36 9.15 7.82 -10.70
CA ALA A 36 9.60 9.13 -11.13
C ALA A 36 9.44 10.13 -10.00
N ALA A 37 10.25 11.19 -10.08
CA ALA A 37 10.10 12.37 -9.26
C ALA A 37 10.30 13.61 -10.13
N ASP A 38 9.44 14.59 -9.92
CA ASP A 38 9.59 15.95 -10.39
C ASP A 38 9.78 16.85 -9.16
N GLY A 39 10.21 18.10 -9.35
CA GLY A 39 10.42 19.05 -8.25
C GLY A 39 9.17 19.30 -7.39
N ARG A 40 7.98 18.95 -7.88
CA ARG A 40 6.69 19.11 -7.18
C ARG A 40 6.03 17.80 -6.76
N TYR A 41 6.24 16.71 -7.49
CA TYR A 41 5.50 15.46 -7.29
C TYR A 41 6.44 14.26 -7.29
N ARG A 42 6.04 13.23 -6.55
CA ARG A 42 6.68 11.91 -6.60
C ARG A 42 5.63 10.89 -6.98
N TRP A 43 5.98 10.02 -7.92
CA TRP A 43 5.10 8.98 -8.43
C TRP A 43 5.57 7.63 -7.92
N PHE A 44 4.61 6.85 -7.43
CA PHE A 44 4.84 5.51 -6.93
C PHE A 44 3.91 4.54 -7.63
N GLU A 45 4.45 3.39 -8.03
CA GLU A 45 3.65 2.23 -8.41
C GLU A 45 3.43 1.36 -7.17
N VAL A 46 2.16 1.03 -6.91
CA VAL A 46 1.74 0.24 -5.74
C VAL A 46 1.23 -1.10 -6.24
N ILE A 47 1.82 -2.17 -5.72
CA ILE A 47 1.49 -3.56 -6.06
C ILE A 47 0.37 -4.01 -5.14
N LEU A 48 -0.76 -4.38 -5.75
CA LEU A 48 -1.96 -4.86 -5.08
C LEU A 48 -2.19 -6.34 -5.41
N ALA A 49 -2.72 -7.08 -4.46
CA ALA A 49 -3.18 -8.45 -4.66
C ALA A 49 -4.65 -8.60 -4.25
N ASP A 50 -5.39 -9.42 -5.00
CA ASP A 50 -6.78 -9.75 -4.70
C ASP A 50 -6.85 -11.06 -3.87
N PRO A 51 -7.20 -11.00 -2.57
CA PRO A 51 -7.32 -12.19 -1.73
C PRO A 51 -8.56 -13.05 -2.05
N HIS A 52 -9.53 -12.54 -2.80
CA HIS A 52 -10.74 -13.27 -3.18
C HIS A 52 -10.56 -14.10 -4.45
N HIS A 53 -9.52 -13.82 -5.24
CA HIS A 53 -9.29 -14.50 -6.50
C HIS A 53 -8.76 -15.94 -6.31
N PRO A 54 -9.33 -16.96 -7.00
CA PRO A 54 -8.95 -18.36 -6.80
C PRO A 54 -7.48 -18.64 -7.18
N ALA A 55 -6.90 -17.93 -8.14
CA ALA A 55 -5.48 -18.13 -8.49
C ALA A 55 -4.53 -17.73 -7.33
N ILE A 56 -4.89 -16.71 -6.54
CA ILE A 56 -4.09 -16.28 -5.38
C ILE A 56 -4.26 -17.26 -4.21
N ARG A 57 -5.48 -17.77 -4.01
CA ARG A 57 -5.82 -18.76 -2.96
C ARG A 57 -5.15 -20.11 -3.19
N ASN A 58 -5.08 -20.53 -4.46
CA ASN A 58 -4.53 -21.84 -4.82
C ASN A 58 -3.00 -21.82 -4.94
N ASP A 59 -2.38 -20.65 -5.10
CA ASP A 59 -0.91 -20.53 -5.18
C ASP A 59 -0.28 -20.56 -3.76
N PRO A 60 0.51 -21.60 -3.43
CA PRO A 60 1.15 -21.71 -2.11
C PRO A 60 2.12 -20.57 -1.77
N LYS A 61 2.61 -19.82 -2.76
CA LYS A 61 3.53 -18.68 -2.53
C LYS A 61 2.80 -17.41 -2.08
N THR A 62 1.55 -17.22 -2.49
CA THR A 62 0.79 -15.97 -2.28
C THR A 62 -0.43 -16.15 -1.38
N ASN A 63 -0.85 -17.38 -1.09
CA ASN A 63 -2.03 -17.67 -0.30
C ASN A 63 -1.99 -17.10 1.14
N TRP A 64 -0.81 -16.75 1.67
CA TRP A 64 -0.70 -16.08 2.97
C TRP A 64 -1.42 -14.72 3.03
N ILE A 65 -1.70 -14.11 1.88
CA ILE A 65 -2.45 -12.85 1.77
C ILE A 65 -3.95 -13.07 2.03
N CYS A 66 -4.49 -14.24 1.62
CA CYS A 66 -5.90 -14.59 1.77
C CYS A 66 -6.30 -14.89 3.21
N GLY A 67 -5.35 -15.25 4.08
CA GLY A 67 -5.58 -15.57 5.48
C GLY A 67 -5.64 -14.36 6.42
N LYS A 68 -5.35 -13.14 5.93
CA LYS A 68 -5.51 -11.92 6.72
C LYS A 68 -6.98 -11.49 6.76
N GLY A 69 -7.81 -12.30 7.42
CA GLY A 69 -9.08 -11.81 7.94
C GLY A 69 -8.78 -10.64 8.87
N ARG A 70 -9.28 -9.45 8.53
CA ARG A 70 -9.37 -8.35 9.51
C ARG A 70 -10.29 -8.83 10.64
N GLY A 71 -9.71 -9.38 11.70
CA GLY A 71 -10.41 -9.62 12.97
C GLY A 71 -10.23 -11.03 13.53
N GLU A 72 -9.14 -11.24 14.27
CA GLU A 72 -9.17 -11.91 15.59
C GLU A 72 -7.89 -11.49 16.35
N LYS A 73 -8.02 -10.35 17.04
CA LYS A 73 -7.32 -9.99 18.27
C LYS A 73 -8.32 -9.33 19.18
#